data_AF-A0A497D1M0-F1
#
_entry.id   AF-A0A497D1M0-F1
#
_cell.length_a   1.000
_cell.length_b   1.000
_cell.length_c   1.000
_cell.angle_alpha   90.00
_cell.angle_beta   90.00
_cell.angle_gamma   90.00
#
_symmetry.space_group_name_H-M   'P 1'
#
loop_
_entity.id
_entity.type
_entity.pdbx_description
1 polymer ?
#
loop_
_entity_poly.entity_id
_entity_poly.type
_entity_poly.pdbx_seq_one_letter_code
_entity_poly.pdbx_strand_id
1 'polypeptide(L)'
;MFIMKKTTIFLILLNTVCYLFSQNYQMTWQQCYGGEESDKARDITLIFDGYFIVGNTLSSNGDISFNHGSSDIWLIKTDSIGNIIWEKTYGGSESEGCQRIIPDGDGNYFLIGGSTSADGAISNDPFPDT
;
A
#
# COMPACT_ATOMS: atom_id res chain seq x y z
N MET A 1 -48.93 5.28 -40.93
CA MET A 1 -48.51 5.02 -39.53
C MET A 1 -47.32 4.07 -39.53
N PHE A 2 -46.08 4.57 -39.69
CA PHE A 2 -44.84 3.79 -39.49
C PHE A 2 -43.68 4.77 -39.22
N ILE A 3 -43.68 5.36 -38.02
CA ILE A 3 -42.61 6.27 -37.55
C ILE A 3 -41.61 5.53 -36.63
N MET A 4 -41.85 4.26 -36.30
CA MET A 4 -41.10 3.51 -35.28
C MET A 4 -39.71 2.98 -35.66
N LYS A 5 -39.17 3.20 -36.87
CA LYS A 5 -37.92 2.53 -37.28
C LYS A 5 -36.63 3.25 -36.87
N LYS A 6 -36.59 4.59 -36.87
CA LYS A 6 -35.34 5.34 -36.59
C LYS A 6 -35.02 5.47 -35.10
N THR A 7 -36.03 5.72 -34.27
CA THR A 7 -35.87 5.87 -32.81
C THR A 7 -35.44 4.56 -32.14
N THR A 8 -35.98 3.42 -32.60
CA THR A 8 -35.63 2.11 -32.07
C THR A 8 -34.18 1.73 -32.41
N ILE A 9 -33.71 2.01 -33.63
CA ILE A 9 -32.31 1.80 -34.02
C ILE A 9 -31.36 2.69 -33.21
N PHE A 10 -31.72 3.96 -32.98
CA PHE A 10 -30.93 4.86 -32.15
C PHE A 10 -30.83 4.38 -30.70
N LEU A 11 -31.92 3.89 -30.12
CA LEU A 11 -31.92 3.35 -28.75
C LEU A 11 -31.08 2.06 -28.63
N ILE A 12 -31.15 1.17 -29.63
CA ILE A 12 -30.29 -0.03 -29.68
C ILE A 12 -28.82 0.38 -29.76
N LEU A 13 -28.47 1.28 -30.70
CA LEU A 13 -27.09 1.78 -30.84
C LEU A 13 -26.60 2.48 -29.58
N LEU A 14 -27.42 3.32 -28.95
CA LEU A 14 -27.07 4.01 -27.71
C LEU A 14 -26.84 3.01 -26.56
N ASN A 15 -27.67 1.97 -26.45
CA ASN A 15 -27.50 0.93 -25.43
C ASN A 15 -26.23 0.10 -25.65
N THR A 16 -25.96 -0.30 -26.91
CA THR A 16 -24.72 -1.03 -27.26
C THR A 16 -23.47 -0.17 -27.03
N VAL A 17 -23.53 1.13 -27.34
CA VAL A 17 -22.43 2.08 -27.07
C VAL A 17 -22.20 2.22 -25.56
N CYS A 18 -23.25 2.31 -24.74
CA CYS A 18 -23.10 2.34 -23.28
C CYS A 18 -22.42 1.08 -22.71
N TYR A 19 -22.70 -0.12 -23.25
CA TYR A 19 -22.01 -1.35 -22.85
C TYR A 19 -20.51 -1.36 -23.22
N LEU A 20 -20.14 -0.74 -24.34
CA LEU A 20 -18.74 -0.61 -24.77
C LEU A 20 -17.93 0.37 -23.91
N PHE A 21 -18.60 1.34 -23.27
CA PHE A 21 -17.98 2.31 -22.36
C PHE A 21 -18.05 1.91 -20.87
N SER A 22 -18.72 0.80 -20.54
CA SER A 22 -18.71 0.26 -19.19
C SER A 22 -17.32 -0.32 -18.89
N GLN A 23 -16.46 0.47 -18.23
CA GLN A 23 -15.22 -0.04 -17.66
C GLN A 23 -15.58 -1.02 -16.54
N ASN A 24 -15.60 -2.32 -16.85
CA ASN A 24 -15.62 -3.35 -15.82
C ASN A 24 -14.28 -3.29 -15.09
N TYR A 25 -14.25 -2.54 -13.98
CA TYR A 25 -13.10 -2.52 -13.07
C TYR A 25 -13.00 -3.90 -12.41
N GLN A 26 -12.17 -4.77 -13.00
CA GLN A 26 -11.83 -6.07 -12.43
C GLN A 26 -10.63 -5.85 -11.51
N MET A 27 -10.77 -6.23 -10.25
CA MET A 27 -9.66 -6.26 -9.31
C MET A 27 -8.62 -7.27 -9.79
N THR A 28 -7.42 -6.82 -10.08
CA THR A 28 -6.33 -7.67 -10.60
C THR A 28 -5.64 -8.45 -9.49
N TRP A 29 -5.51 -7.86 -8.30
CA TRP A 29 -5.02 -8.52 -7.10
C TRP A 29 -5.51 -7.79 -5.84
N GLN A 30 -5.50 -8.51 -4.72
CA GLN A 30 -5.65 -7.98 -3.37
C GLN A 30 -4.78 -8.81 -2.43
N GLN A 31 -4.22 -8.18 -1.40
CA GLN A 31 -3.45 -8.85 -0.36
C GLN A 31 -3.75 -8.21 1.00
N CYS A 32 -3.55 -8.99 2.06
CA CYS A 32 -3.54 -8.51 3.44
C CYS A 32 -2.14 -8.78 3.99
N TYR A 33 -1.53 -7.77 4.60
CA TYR A 33 -0.24 -7.90 5.27
C TYR A 33 -0.43 -7.70 6.76
N GLY A 34 0.15 -8.57 7.57
CA GLY A 34 0.08 -8.44 9.03
C GLY A 34 0.45 -9.71 9.79
N GLY A 35 0.15 -9.68 11.09
CA GLY A 35 0.28 -10.79 12.02
C GLY A 35 -1.00 -11.00 12.83
N GLU A 36 -0.83 -11.54 14.05
CA GLU A 36 -1.94 -11.86 14.94
C GLU A 36 -2.47 -10.64 15.72
N GLU A 37 -1.72 -9.54 15.77
CA GLU A 37 -2.10 -8.29 16.43
C GLU A 37 -2.57 -7.22 15.43
N SER A 38 -2.72 -5.98 15.90
CA SER A 38 -3.26 -4.89 15.09
C SER A 38 -2.19 -4.29 14.18
N ASP A 39 -2.37 -4.45 12.87
CA ASP A 39 -1.51 -3.83 11.86
C ASP A 39 -2.30 -2.84 10.99
N LYS A 40 -1.73 -1.64 10.78
CA LYS A 40 -2.43 -0.52 10.15
C LYS A 40 -1.57 0.13 9.09
N ALA A 41 -1.94 -0.03 7.82
CA ALA A 41 -1.38 0.75 6.74
C ALA A 41 -1.75 2.25 6.91
N ARG A 42 -0.79 3.12 6.61
CA ARG A 42 -0.91 4.58 6.71
C ARG A 42 -0.75 5.27 5.39
N ASP A 43 0.21 4.81 4.58
CA ASP A 43 0.50 5.41 3.29
C ASP A 43 1.12 4.38 2.34
N ILE A 44 1.02 4.65 1.04
CA ILE A 44 1.58 3.81 -0.03
C ILE A 44 2.09 4.69 -1.16
N THR A 45 3.25 4.35 -1.71
CA THR A 45 3.81 5.01 -2.88
C THR A 45 4.28 4.01 -3.92
N LEU A 46 4.16 4.40 -5.19
CA LEU A 46 4.66 3.63 -6.32
C LEU A 46 6.19 3.70 -6.36
N ILE A 47 6.80 2.57 -6.70
CA ILE A 47 8.22 2.46 -7.03
C ILE A 47 8.34 1.78 -8.41
N PHE A 48 9.55 1.73 -8.99
CA PHE A 48 9.75 1.23 -10.35
C PHE A 48 9.21 -0.20 -10.57
N ASP A 49 9.33 -1.08 -9.58
CA ASP A 49 9.02 -2.51 -9.65
C ASP A 49 7.87 -2.95 -8.74
N GLY A 50 7.15 -2.02 -8.10
CA GLY A 50 6.07 -2.35 -7.18
C GLY A 50 5.66 -1.18 -6.29
N TYR A 51 5.59 -1.42 -4.99
CA TYR A 51 5.11 -0.43 -4.01
C TYR A 51 5.98 -0.40 -2.76
N PHE A 52 6.10 0.79 -2.16
CA PHE A 52 6.38 0.91 -0.74
C PHE A 52 5.08 1.17 0.01
N ILE A 53 4.82 0.38 1.04
CA ILE A 53 3.68 0.53 1.94
C ILE A 53 4.25 0.80 3.32
N VAL A 54 3.75 1.82 4.00
CA VAL A 54 4.14 2.10 5.36
C VAL A 54 2.93 2.11 6.28
N GLY A 55 3.13 1.60 7.49
CA GLY A 55 2.12 1.51 8.51
C GLY A 55 2.69 1.48 9.92
N ASN A 56 1.84 1.03 10.82
CA ASN A 56 2.19 0.64 12.18
C ASN A 56 1.90 -0.84 12.37
N THR A 57 2.79 -1.54 13.08
CA THR A 57 2.56 -2.92 13.52
C THR A 57 2.49 -2.96 15.04
N LEU A 58 1.58 -3.75 15.59
CA LEU A 58 1.67 -4.25 16.97
C LEU A 58 2.11 -5.73 16.95
N SER A 59 2.10 -6.37 15.78
CA SER A 59 2.47 -7.77 15.61
C SER A 59 3.98 -7.97 15.60
N SER A 60 4.40 -9.16 16.04
CA SER A 60 5.79 -9.65 15.94
C SER A 60 5.87 -11.02 15.22
N ASN A 61 4.87 -11.32 14.40
CA ASN A 61 4.71 -12.58 13.68
C ASN A 61 3.97 -12.36 12.35
N GLY A 62 3.68 -13.46 11.63
CA GLY A 62 3.05 -13.40 10.32
C GLY A 62 4.04 -12.89 9.28
N ASP A 63 3.70 -11.77 8.64
CA ASP A 63 4.57 -11.10 7.69
C ASP A 63 5.64 -10.23 8.37
N ILE A 64 5.54 -9.98 9.68
CA ILE A 64 6.46 -9.14 10.44
C ILE A 64 7.55 -9.99 11.07
N SER A 65 8.82 -9.68 10.79
CA SER A 65 9.97 -10.39 11.36
C SER A 65 10.22 -10.06 12.83
N PHE A 66 10.03 -8.81 13.25
CA PHE A 66 10.32 -8.35 14.60
C PHE A 66 9.56 -7.08 14.98
N ASN A 67 9.25 -6.92 16.26
CA ASN A 67 8.71 -5.68 16.85
C ASN A 67 9.50 -5.38 18.13
N HIS A 68 10.01 -4.15 18.25
CA HIS A 68 10.93 -3.73 19.31
C HIS A 68 10.20 -3.38 20.61
N GLY A 69 8.92 -3.04 20.52
CA GLY A 69 8.16 -2.50 21.64
C GLY A 69 6.66 -2.65 21.46
N SER A 70 5.93 -1.58 21.75
CA SER A 70 4.47 -1.60 21.69
C SER A 70 3.95 -1.48 20.26
N SER A 71 4.40 -0.47 19.52
CA SER A 71 3.98 -0.32 18.12
C SER A 71 5.12 0.28 17.33
N ASP A 72 5.58 -0.43 16.30
CA ASP A 72 6.67 0.03 15.46
C ASP A 72 6.16 0.60 14.14
N ILE A 73 6.99 1.41 13.48
CA ILE A 73 6.78 1.72 12.06
C ILE A 73 7.10 0.48 11.25
N TRP A 74 6.19 0.10 10.36
CA TRP A 74 6.40 -1.04 9.46
C TRP A 74 6.47 -0.56 8.01
N LEU A 75 7.59 -0.80 7.34
CA LEU A 75 7.82 -0.49 5.93
C LEU A 75 7.93 -1.78 5.12
N ILE A 76 7.12 -1.90 4.09
CA ILE A 76 7.04 -3.06 3.21
C ILE A 76 7.43 -2.64 1.81
N LYS A 77 8.35 -3.37 1.17
CA LYS A 77 8.53 -3.36 -0.28
C LYS A 77 7.79 -4.54 -0.88
N THR A 78 6.95 -4.27 -1.87
CA THR A 78 6.30 -5.33 -2.65
C THR A 78 6.72 -5.27 -4.12
N ASP A 79 6.48 -6.36 -4.85
CA ASP A 79 6.43 -6.32 -6.30
C ASP A 79 5.11 -5.70 -6.81
N SER A 80 4.98 -5.62 -8.14
CA SER A 80 3.79 -5.08 -8.84
C SER A 80 2.47 -5.82 -8.61
N ILE A 81 2.50 -7.04 -8.06
CA ILE A 81 1.31 -7.86 -7.76
C ILE A 81 1.10 -8.06 -6.26
N GLY A 82 1.85 -7.36 -5.42
CA GLY A 82 1.68 -7.35 -3.96
C GLY A 82 2.40 -8.49 -3.23
N ASN A 83 3.38 -9.17 -3.83
CA ASN A 83 4.22 -10.07 -3.04
C ASN A 83 5.26 -9.26 -2.27
N ILE A 84 5.44 -9.54 -0.98
CA ILE A 84 6.48 -8.91 -0.16
C ILE A 84 7.86 -9.34 -0.70
N ILE A 85 8.67 -8.36 -1.06
CA ILE A 85 10.08 -8.55 -1.41
C ILE A 85 10.94 -8.48 -0.15
N TRP A 86 10.68 -7.47 0.68
CA TRP A 86 11.24 -7.34 2.02
C TRP A 86 10.35 -6.46 2.87
N GLU A 87 10.55 -6.54 4.18
CA GLU A 87 9.90 -5.70 5.17
C GLU A 87 10.91 -5.28 6.23
N LYS A 88 10.67 -4.11 6.85
CA LYS A 88 11.50 -3.55 7.91
C LYS A 88 10.61 -2.93 8.97
N THR A 89 10.91 -3.20 10.24
CA THR A 89 10.33 -2.49 11.38
C THR A 89 11.32 -1.49 11.97
N TYR A 90 10.82 -0.31 12.31
CA TYR A 90 11.59 0.76 12.93
C TYR A 90 10.89 1.19 14.22
N GLY A 91 11.58 1.00 15.34
CA GLY A 91 11.06 1.37 16.64
C GLY A 91 12.02 1.14 17.79
N GLY A 92 11.58 1.54 18.97
CA GLY A 92 12.28 1.38 20.24
C GLY A 92 11.43 0.60 21.24
N SER A 93 11.69 0.78 22.52
CA SER A 93 10.96 0.07 23.57
C SER A 93 9.50 0.52 23.73
N GLU A 94 9.14 1.71 23.21
CA GLU A 94 7.81 2.31 23.37
C GLU A 94 6.98 2.26 22.08
N SER A 95 6.37 3.38 21.65
CA SER A 95 5.52 3.46 20.47
C SER A 95 6.07 4.43 19.44
N GLU A 96 6.12 3.96 18.21
CA GLU A 96 6.38 4.72 17.01
C GLU A 96 5.14 4.81 16.12
N GLY A 97 5.01 5.95 15.45
CA GLY A 97 3.89 6.29 14.60
C GLY A 97 4.37 6.71 13.23
N CYS A 98 4.12 5.91 12.19
CA CYS A 98 4.28 6.42 10.84
C CYS A 98 3.11 7.33 10.45
N GLN A 99 3.42 8.41 9.74
CA GLN A 99 2.42 9.29 9.15
C GLN A 99 2.41 9.20 7.62
N ARG A 100 3.60 9.15 6.98
CA ARG A 100 3.71 9.28 5.52
C ARG A 100 5.04 8.74 4.99
N ILE A 101 5.02 8.29 3.73
CA ILE A 101 6.21 8.11 2.91
C ILE A 101 6.17 9.09 1.73
N ILE A 102 7.24 9.85 1.51
CA ILE A 102 7.28 10.91 0.48
C ILE A 102 8.43 10.64 -0.49
N PRO A 103 8.19 10.41 -1.80
CA PRO A 103 9.25 10.40 -2.79
C PRO A 103 9.85 11.80 -2.95
N ASP A 104 11.18 11.90 -3.09
CA ASP A 104 11.86 13.17 -3.31
C ASP A 104 11.90 13.60 -4.79
N GLY A 105 11.65 12.66 -5.70
CA GLY A 105 11.69 12.86 -7.16
C GLY A 105 12.98 12.37 -7.82
N ASP A 106 14.03 12.10 -7.05
CA ASP A 106 15.35 11.63 -7.50
C ASP A 106 15.58 10.15 -7.17
N GLY A 107 14.52 9.44 -6.77
CA GLY A 107 14.55 8.01 -6.44
C GLY A 107 14.77 7.73 -4.96
N ASN A 108 14.80 8.75 -4.10
CA ASN A 108 14.84 8.57 -2.65
C ASN A 108 13.45 8.78 -2.02
N TYR A 109 13.32 8.35 -0.78
CA TYR A 109 12.07 8.39 -0.04
C TYR A 109 12.30 8.87 1.39
N PHE A 110 11.45 9.79 1.84
CA PHE A 110 11.41 10.26 3.22
C PHE A 110 10.32 9.53 3.99
N LEU A 111 10.70 8.91 5.10
CA LEU A 111 9.77 8.34 6.06
C LEU A 111 9.52 9.33 7.18
N ILE A 112 8.25 9.72 7.37
CA ILE A 112 7.87 10.72 8.37
C ILE A 112 7.02 10.06 9.44
N GLY A 113 7.45 10.22 10.69
CA GLY A 113 6.77 9.68 11.85
C GLY A 113 7.20 10.35 13.15
N GLY A 114 6.67 9.84 14.26
CA GLY A 114 7.07 10.23 15.62
C GLY A 114 7.40 8.99 16.46
N SER A 115 8.18 9.20 17.52
CA SER A 115 8.56 8.18 18.49
C SER A 115 8.32 8.72 19.89
N THR A 116 7.84 7.88 20.79
CA THR A 116 7.86 8.14 22.24
C THR A 116 8.98 7.39 22.95
N SER A 117 9.78 6.62 22.22
CA SER A 117 10.90 5.86 22.75
C SER A 117 12.10 6.77 23.05
N ALA A 118 12.87 6.41 24.07
CA ALA A 118 14.17 7.02 24.36
C ALA A 118 15.33 6.24 23.73
N ASP A 119 15.06 5.03 23.26
CA ASP A 119 15.95 4.11 22.56
C ASP A 119 15.36 3.75 21.19
N GLY A 120 15.99 2.79 20.50
CA GLY A 120 15.57 2.41 19.15
C GLY A 120 16.01 3.45 18.13
N ALA A 121 17.12 3.17 17.45
CA ALA A 121 17.50 3.99 16.32
C ALA A 121 16.65 3.59 15.11
N ILE A 122 15.98 4.56 14.48
CA ILE A 122 15.45 4.45 13.12
C ILE A 122 16.59 4.20 12.09
N SER A 123 17.84 4.07 12.53
CA SER A 123 19.05 4.21 11.72
C SER A 123 19.99 3.01 11.75
N ASN A 124 19.59 1.82 12.18
CA ASN A 124 20.41 0.62 11.98
C ASN A 124 19.81 -0.22 10.86
N ASP A 125 19.90 0.30 9.64
CA ASP A 125 19.64 -0.49 8.44
C ASP A 125 20.69 -1.62 8.34
N PRO A 126 20.31 -2.91 8.49
CA PRO A 126 21.24 -4.01 8.28
C PRO A 126 21.39 -4.37 6.78
N PHE A 127 20.64 -3.73 5.89
CA PHE A 127 20.60 -4.06 4.48
C PHE A 127 20.99 -2.83 3.65
N PRO A 128 22.25 -2.74 3.17
CA PRO A 128 22.61 -1.69 2.23
C PRO A 128 21.67 -1.79 1.03
N ASP A 129 21.13 -0.64 0.60
CA ASP A 129 20.46 -0.52 -0.69
C ASP A 129 21.44 -0.97 -1.80
N THR A 130 21.34 -2.23 -2.21
CA THR A 130 22.06 -2.81 -3.35
C THR A 130 21.08 -3.48 -4.28
#